data_AF-A0A8T3XFX3-F1
#
_entry.id   AF-A0A8T3XFX3-F1
#
_cell.length_a   1.000
_cell.length_b   1.000
_cell.length_c   1.000
_cell.angle_alpha   90.00
_cell.angle_beta   90.00
_cell.angle_gamma   90.00
#
_symmetry.space_group_name_H-M   'P 1'
#
loop_
_entity.id
_entity.type
_entity.pdbx_description
1 polymer ?
#
loop_
_entity_poly.entity_id
_entity_poly.type
_entity_poly.pdbx_seq_one_letter_code
_entity_poly.pdbx_strand_id
1 'polypeptide(L)'
;MNAKPKSLSVLIPCYNEEDNIAECIKRIPSMPWKYEVIVIDDGSKDDTAKIARYAKRNNPNLKVVSYKPNHGKGYAIRKGMENAKGDVAIILDADMATQPEEIPLVVKPIFDGNADFVNGSRLIYPMEKGAMKLLHIPGNKIFALLVSMIAGKKLTDSLCGFKAFKIKPFLGKLKEDSWPDFELLIKAKRFGMKIEEIPIHYKPRIAGVSKMKTFRHGYKMLKMLIRGLKKNY
;
A
#
# COMPACT_ATOMS: atom_id res chain seq x y z
N MET A 1 -22.80 17.03 -4.74
CA MET A 1 -22.27 15.70 -5.09
C MET A 1 -20.77 15.86 -5.36
N ASN A 2 -19.90 15.10 -4.69
CA ASN A 2 -18.47 15.15 -4.99
C ASN A 2 -18.23 14.56 -6.39
N ALA A 3 -17.51 15.28 -7.25
CA ALA A 3 -17.16 14.82 -8.59
C ALA A 3 -16.45 13.45 -8.52
N LYS A 4 -16.71 12.58 -9.51
CA LYS A 4 -15.98 11.30 -9.64
C LYS A 4 -14.49 11.60 -9.82
N PRO A 5 -13.60 10.85 -9.14
CA PRO A 5 -12.16 11.05 -9.30
C PRO A 5 -11.75 10.76 -10.74
N LYS A 6 -10.76 11.49 -11.24
CA LYS A 6 -10.31 11.39 -12.64
C LYS A 6 -8.83 11.00 -12.78
N SER A 7 -8.08 11.04 -11.69
CA SER A 7 -6.64 10.77 -11.69
C SER A 7 -6.18 9.82 -10.58
N LEU A 8 -5.15 9.03 -10.90
CA LEU A 8 -4.52 8.05 -10.01
C LEU A 8 -3.03 8.37 -9.82
N SER A 9 -2.53 8.22 -8.59
CA SER A 9 -1.09 8.16 -8.30
C SER A 9 -0.73 6.78 -7.77
N VAL A 10 0.10 6.04 -8.51
CA VAL A 10 0.67 4.76 -8.04
C VAL A 10 1.87 5.07 -7.16
N LEU A 11 1.77 4.80 -5.87
CA LEU A 11 2.81 5.03 -4.88
C LEU A 11 3.63 3.76 -4.67
N ILE A 12 4.92 3.79 -5.01
CA ILE A 12 5.83 2.65 -4.90
C ILE A 12 6.87 2.96 -3.82
N PRO A 13 6.59 2.68 -2.54
CA PRO A 13 7.61 2.77 -1.50
C PRO A 13 8.65 1.68 -1.69
N CYS A 14 9.94 2.03 -1.62
CA CYS A 14 11.03 1.09 -1.79
C CYS A 14 12.19 1.39 -0.82
N TYR A 15 12.85 0.32 -0.36
CA TYR A 15 14.07 0.40 0.45
C TYR A 15 14.93 -0.82 0.19
N ASN A 16 16.05 -0.62 -0.49
CA ASN A 16 16.94 -1.66 -1.00
C ASN A 16 16.22 -2.70 -1.88
N GLU A 17 15.67 -2.26 -3.01
CA GLU A 17 14.88 -3.05 -3.96
C GLU A 17 15.45 -2.91 -5.39
N GLU A 18 16.79 -2.83 -5.53
CA GLU A 18 17.47 -2.64 -6.81
C GLU A 18 17.16 -3.75 -7.83
N ASP A 19 17.00 -4.99 -7.35
CA ASP A 19 16.66 -6.16 -8.17
C ASP A 19 15.21 -6.14 -8.70
N ASN A 20 14.31 -5.40 -8.04
CA ASN A 20 12.87 -5.48 -8.31
C ASN A 20 12.32 -4.21 -8.98
N ILE A 21 12.87 -3.03 -8.68
CA ILE A 21 12.25 -1.76 -9.02
C ILE A 21 12.07 -1.52 -10.53
N ALA A 22 13.03 -1.96 -11.35
CA ALA A 22 12.95 -1.82 -12.81
C ALA A 22 11.76 -2.60 -13.39
N GLU A 23 11.62 -3.87 -13.00
CA GLU A 23 10.56 -4.75 -13.47
C GLU A 23 9.20 -4.31 -12.91
N CYS A 24 9.17 -3.90 -11.64
CA CYS A 24 7.96 -3.35 -11.00
C CYS A 24 7.38 -2.17 -11.79
N ILE A 25 8.23 -1.20 -12.19
CA ILE A 25 7.81 -0.06 -13.01
C ILE A 25 7.32 -0.52 -14.39
N LYS A 26 8.04 -1.44 -15.03
CA LYS A 26 7.75 -1.94 -16.38
C LYS A 26 6.40 -2.67 -16.47
N ARG A 27 6.03 -3.38 -15.41
CA ARG A 27 4.80 -4.20 -15.34
C ARG A 27 3.53 -3.43 -15.02
N ILE A 28 3.63 -2.14 -14.68
CA ILE A 28 2.43 -1.31 -14.46
C ILE A 28 1.64 -1.23 -15.77
N PRO A 29 0.39 -1.71 -15.81
CA PRO A 29 -0.38 -1.75 -17.03
C PRO A 29 -0.79 -0.34 -17.47
N SER A 30 -1.11 -0.21 -18.76
CA SER A 30 -1.90 0.93 -19.22
C SER A 30 -3.27 0.92 -18.53
N MET A 31 -3.73 2.09 -18.09
CA MET A 31 -5.01 2.25 -17.41
C MET A 31 -5.90 3.24 -18.16
N PRO A 32 -7.24 3.10 -18.08
CA PRO A 32 -8.16 4.01 -18.76
C PRO A 32 -8.26 5.40 -18.10
N TRP A 33 -7.61 5.59 -16.94
CA TRP A 33 -7.60 6.85 -16.20
C TRP A 33 -6.28 7.59 -16.40
N LYS A 34 -6.29 8.90 -16.19
CA LYS A 34 -5.02 9.65 -16.08
C LYS A 34 -4.26 9.14 -14.86
N TYR A 35 -3.00 8.74 -15.04
CA TYR A 35 -2.20 8.26 -13.92
C TYR A 35 -0.77 8.76 -13.96
N GLU A 36 -0.14 8.78 -12.79
CA GLU A 36 1.30 8.92 -12.62
C GLU A 36 1.83 7.82 -11.71
N VAL A 37 3.12 7.55 -11.81
CA VAL A 37 3.84 6.62 -10.96
C VAL A 37 4.83 7.41 -10.13
N ILE A 38 4.82 7.20 -8.82
CA ILE A 38 5.73 7.87 -7.88
C ILE A 38 6.50 6.79 -7.16
N VAL A 39 7.77 6.63 -7.51
CA VAL A 39 8.71 5.81 -6.75
C VAL A 39 9.24 6.63 -5.58
N ILE A 40 9.07 6.11 -4.37
CA ILE A 40 9.55 6.73 -3.13
C ILE A 40 10.67 5.87 -2.57
N ASP A 41 11.91 6.28 -2.82
CA ASP A 41 13.10 5.68 -2.23
C ASP A 41 13.29 6.18 -0.79
N ASP A 42 13.02 5.29 0.15
CA ASP A 42 13.10 5.52 1.60
C ASP A 42 14.55 5.38 2.11
N GLY A 43 15.48 6.06 1.44
CA GLY A 43 16.89 6.13 1.84
C GLY A 43 17.68 4.85 1.62
N SER A 44 17.48 4.19 0.46
CA SER A 44 18.25 3.01 0.10
C SER A 44 19.77 3.24 0.12
N LYS A 45 20.49 2.16 0.38
CA LYS A 45 21.96 2.09 0.37
C LYS A 45 22.51 1.45 -0.90
N ASP A 46 21.63 0.90 -1.73
CA ASP A 46 21.92 0.22 -2.98
C ASP A 46 21.56 1.12 -4.19
N ASP A 47 21.55 0.56 -5.41
CA ASP A 47 21.30 1.34 -6.64
C ASP A 47 19.81 1.60 -6.93
N THR A 48 18.88 1.30 -6.01
CA THR A 48 17.41 1.43 -6.20
C THR A 48 17.01 2.78 -6.82
N ALA A 49 17.45 3.89 -6.23
CA ALA A 49 17.10 5.23 -6.71
C ALA A 49 17.70 5.55 -8.09
N LYS A 50 18.90 5.04 -8.36
CA LYS A 50 19.59 5.22 -9.64
C LYS A 50 18.85 4.49 -10.75
N ILE A 51 18.43 3.25 -10.51
CA ILE A 51 17.63 2.44 -11.44
C ILE A 51 16.28 3.11 -11.72
N ALA A 52 15.57 3.58 -10.68
CA ALA A 52 14.29 4.27 -10.85
C ALA A 52 14.43 5.57 -11.68
N ARG A 53 15.49 6.35 -11.46
CA ARG A 53 15.78 7.56 -12.26
C ARG A 53 16.13 7.24 -13.70
N TYR A 54 16.79 6.10 -13.96
CA TYR A 54 17.05 5.64 -15.32
C TYR A 54 15.73 5.29 -16.03
N ALA A 55 14.83 4.53 -15.38
CA ALA A 55 13.52 4.19 -15.92
C ALA A 55 12.67 5.42 -16.28
N LYS A 56 12.80 6.51 -15.51
CA LYS A 56 12.10 7.79 -15.78
C LYS A 56 12.44 8.37 -17.16
N ARG A 57 13.64 8.14 -17.71
CA ARG A 57 14.04 8.66 -19.03
C ARG A 57 13.10 8.21 -20.15
N ASN A 58 12.50 7.03 -20.00
CA ASN A 58 11.59 6.45 -20.98
C ASN A 58 10.12 6.44 -20.49
N ASN A 59 9.82 7.07 -19.35
CA ASN A 59 8.48 7.09 -18.77
C ASN A 59 8.15 8.51 -18.24
N PRO A 60 7.48 9.37 -19.03
CA PRO A 60 7.19 10.75 -18.64
C PRO A 60 6.21 10.84 -17.46
N ASN A 61 5.44 9.78 -17.19
CA ASN A 61 4.51 9.70 -16.06
C ASN A 61 5.18 9.25 -14.76
N LEU A 62 6.50 8.96 -14.78
CA LEU A 62 7.26 8.51 -13.62
C LEU A 62 7.95 9.67 -12.90
N LYS A 63 7.73 9.75 -11.59
CA LYS A 63 8.44 10.61 -10.65
C LYS A 63 9.23 9.77 -9.66
N VAL A 64 10.40 10.26 -9.29
CA VAL A 64 11.23 9.64 -8.25
C VAL A 64 11.40 10.66 -7.13
N VAL A 65 11.03 10.26 -5.92
CA VAL A 65 11.26 10.99 -4.67
C VAL A 65 12.24 10.14 -3.86
N SER A 66 13.36 10.73 -3.45
CA SER A 66 14.40 10.03 -2.68
C SER A 66 14.90 10.94 -1.58
N TYR A 67 15.09 10.40 -0.39
CA TYR A 67 15.61 11.13 0.77
C TYR A 67 16.44 10.20 1.64
N LYS A 68 17.21 10.75 2.58
CA LYS A 68 17.97 10.00 3.59
C LYS A 68 17.80 10.70 4.96
N PRO A 69 17.81 9.99 6.10
CA PRO A 69 17.94 8.53 6.24
C PRO A 69 16.63 7.75 5.94
N ASN A 70 16.64 6.43 6.13
CA ASN A 70 15.45 5.56 6.08
C ASN A 70 14.50 5.89 7.25
N HIS A 71 13.22 6.13 6.96
CA HIS A 71 12.21 6.48 7.98
C HIS A 71 11.11 5.42 8.12
N GLY A 72 10.86 4.61 7.10
CA GLY A 72 9.88 3.53 7.08
C GLY A 72 8.80 3.72 6.02
N LYS A 73 8.10 2.62 5.69
CA LYS A 73 7.08 2.55 4.63
C LYS A 73 5.95 3.57 4.81
N GLY A 74 5.51 3.80 6.05
CA GLY A 74 4.48 4.81 6.36
C GLY A 74 4.95 6.24 6.07
N TYR A 75 6.21 6.57 6.41
CA TYR A 75 6.80 7.85 6.03
C TYR A 75 6.87 8.01 4.50
N ALA A 76 7.32 6.97 3.81
CA ALA A 76 7.41 6.95 2.35
C ALA A 76 6.04 7.15 1.68
N ILE A 77 4.98 6.50 2.18
CA ILE A 77 3.62 6.70 1.67
C ILE A 77 3.13 8.13 1.91
N ARG A 78 3.42 8.73 3.07
CA ARG A 78 3.08 10.14 3.33
C ARG A 78 3.78 11.07 2.35
N LYS A 79 5.07 10.87 2.10
CA LYS A 79 5.83 11.62 1.08
C LYS A 79 5.27 11.40 -0.32
N GLY A 80 4.83 10.18 -0.63
CA GLY A 80 4.14 9.84 -1.87
C GLY A 80 2.86 10.65 -2.04
N MET A 81 1.98 10.67 -1.03
CA MET A 81 0.74 11.46 -1.05
C MET A 81 0.99 12.96 -1.17
N GLU A 82 2.00 13.51 -0.48
CA GLU A 82 2.38 14.93 -0.58
C GLU A 82 2.86 15.31 -1.99
N ASN A 83 3.38 14.35 -2.75
CA ASN A 83 3.92 14.53 -4.09
C ASN A 83 2.94 14.14 -5.20
N ALA A 84 1.78 13.59 -4.84
CA ALA A 84 0.76 13.10 -5.72
C ALA A 84 -0.11 14.23 -6.30
N LYS A 85 -0.39 14.13 -7.59
CA LYS A 85 -1.36 14.94 -8.35
C LYS A 85 -2.68 14.18 -8.58
N GLY A 86 -2.72 12.89 -8.25
CA GLY A 86 -3.90 12.05 -8.32
C GLY A 86 -4.95 12.40 -7.27
N ASP A 87 -6.23 12.23 -7.60
CA ASP A 87 -7.32 12.26 -6.62
C ASP A 87 -7.29 11.01 -5.72
N VAL A 88 -6.84 9.90 -6.30
CA VAL A 88 -6.76 8.56 -5.70
C VAL A 88 -5.30 8.12 -5.69
N ALA A 89 -4.87 7.46 -4.61
CA ALA A 89 -3.61 6.74 -4.55
C ALA A 89 -3.86 5.24 -4.55
N ILE A 90 -2.93 4.48 -5.10
CA ILE A 90 -2.76 3.06 -4.79
C ILE A 90 -1.32 2.81 -4.32
N ILE A 91 -1.16 2.04 -3.25
CA ILE A 91 0.15 1.59 -2.79
C ILE A 91 0.49 0.30 -3.52
N LEU A 92 1.66 0.24 -4.16
CA LEU A 92 2.22 -0.95 -4.79
C LEU A 92 3.58 -1.24 -4.16
N ASP A 93 3.74 -2.42 -3.55
CA ASP A 93 5.04 -2.83 -3.01
C ASP A 93 6.02 -3.17 -4.13
N ALA A 94 7.26 -2.67 -4.04
CA ALA A 94 8.26 -2.81 -5.09
C ALA A 94 8.67 -4.26 -5.39
N ASP A 95 8.48 -5.17 -4.42
CA ASP A 95 8.80 -6.60 -4.52
C ASP A 95 7.84 -7.43 -5.38
N MET A 96 6.75 -6.79 -5.85
CA MET A 96 5.70 -7.39 -6.68
C MET A 96 5.06 -8.64 -6.08
N ALA A 97 5.05 -8.81 -4.75
CA ALA A 97 4.27 -9.86 -4.09
C ALA A 97 2.77 -9.71 -4.39
N THR A 98 2.32 -8.46 -4.53
CA THR A 98 1.04 -8.09 -5.17
C THR A 98 1.30 -7.62 -6.59
N GLN A 99 0.50 -8.09 -7.55
CA GLN A 99 0.79 -7.91 -8.97
C GLN A 99 0.40 -6.50 -9.46
N PRO A 100 1.29 -5.74 -10.14
CA PRO A 100 0.94 -4.44 -10.73
C PRO A 100 -0.28 -4.50 -11.67
N GLU A 101 -0.49 -5.64 -12.33
CA GLU A 101 -1.59 -5.88 -13.26
C GLU A 101 -2.97 -5.85 -12.58
N GLU A 102 -3.03 -6.01 -11.25
CA GLU A 102 -4.27 -5.97 -10.47
C GLU A 102 -4.64 -4.56 -9.99
N ILE A 103 -3.82 -3.54 -10.29
CA ILE A 103 -4.13 -2.14 -9.95
C ILE A 103 -5.54 -1.74 -10.45
N PRO A 104 -5.94 -1.99 -11.71
CA PRO A 104 -7.25 -1.59 -12.20
C PRO A 104 -8.40 -2.22 -11.41
N LEU A 105 -8.25 -3.48 -11.01
CA LEU A 105 -9.24 -4.22 -10.23
C LEU A 105 -9.52 -3.54 -8.88
N VAL A 106 -8.47 -3.13 -8.18
CA VAL A 106 -8.58 -2.50 -6.84
C VAL A 106 -9.00 -1.03 -6.92
N VAL A 107 -8.61 -0.32 -7.98
CA VAL A 107 -8.91 1.12 -8.14
C VAL A 107 -10.33 1.36 -8.68
N LYS A 108 -10.84 0.47 -9.54
CA LYS A 108 -12.13 0.65 -10.23
C LYS A 108 -13.31 0.99 -9.30
N PRO A 109 -13.51 0.32 -8.14
CA PRO A 109 -14.63 0.66 -7.25
C PRO A 109 -14.64 2.12 -6.77
N ILE A 110 -13.46 2.74 -6.64
CA ILE A 110 -13.35 4.15 -6.23
C ILE A 110 -13.75 5.08 -7.37
N PHE A 111 -13.32 4.76 -8.60
CA PHE A 111 -13.66 5.53 -9.81
C PHE A 111 -15.14 5.40 -10.20
N ASP A 112 -15.74 4.24 -9.95
CA ASP A 112 -17.19 4.03 -10.17
C ASP A 112 -18.04 4.80 -9.15
N GLY A 113 -17.48 5.17 -7.99
CA GLY A 113 -18.17 5.82 -6.86
C GLY A 113 -18.73 4.85 -5.82
N ASN A 114 -18.36 3.58 -5.90
CA ASN A 114 -18.81 2.51 -5.00
C ASN A 114 -18.01 2.47 -3.68
N ALA A 115 -16.76 2.95 -3.70
CA ALA A 115 -15.88 2.99 -2.53
C ALA A 115 -15.12 4.32 -2.43
N ASP A 116 -14.61 4.61 -1.23
CA ASP A 116 -13.62 5.67 -0.99
C ASP A 116 -12.25 5.09 -0.63
N PHE A 117 -12.24 3.86 -0.11
CA PHE A 117 -11.07 3.09 0.28
C PHE A 117 -11.28 1.62 -0.12
N VAL A 118 -10.29 1.02 -0.77
CA VAL A 118 -10.30 -0.38 -1.16
C VAL A 118 -9.07 -1.07 -0.57
N ASN A 119 -9.32 -2.16 0.15
CA ASN A 119 -8.31 -3.03 0.71
C ASN A 119 -8.14 -4.27 -0.18
N GLY A 120 -6.94 -4.53 -0.69
CA GLY A 120 -6.63 -5.82 -1.27
C GLY A 120 -6.68 -6.92 -0.21
N SER A 121 -7.19 -8.10 -0.55
CA SER A 121 -7.14 -9.27 0.33
C SER A 121 -6.41 -10.44 -0.32
N ARG A 122 -5.35 -10.88 0.34
CA ARG A 122 -4.49 -11.99 -0.11
C ARG A 122 -5.02 -13.36 0.31
N LEU A 123 -5.99 -13.40 1.22
CA LEU A 123 -6.39 -14.62 1.93
C LEU A 123 -7.65 -15.29 1.34
N ILE A 124 -8.21 -14.74 0.26
CA ILE A 124 -9.44 -15.25 -0.38
C ILE A 124 -9.09 -16.26 -1.49
N TYR A 125 -8.13 -15.95 -2.35
CA TYR A 125 -7.67 -16.88 -3.37
C TYR A 125 -6.65 -17.89 -2.81
N PRO A 126 -6.54 -19.09 -3.40
CA PRO A 126 -5.47 -20.02 -3.07
C PRO A 126 -4.10 -19.34 -3.20
N MET A 127 -3.31 -19.40 -2.12
CA MET A 127 -1.98 -18.80 -2.10
C MET A 127 -0.96 -19.73 -2.76
N GLU A 128 -0.10 -19.18 -3.61
CA GLU A 128 1.00 -19.94 -4.20
C GLU A 128 2.00 -20.41 -3.13
N LYS A 129 2.61 -21.58 -3.35
CA LYS A 129 3.57 -22.17 -2.42
C LYS A 129 4.75 -21.21 -2.22
N GLY A 130 5.01 -20.83 -0.96
CA GLY A 130 6.10 -19.92 -0.60
C GLY A 130 5.73 -18.43 -0.55
N ALA A 131 4.50 -18.04 -0.91
CA ALA A 131 4.05 -16.66 -0.84
C ALA A 131 4.01 -16.10 0.61
N MET A 132 3.73 -16.96 1.60
CA MET A 132 3.71 -16.59 3.02
C MET A 132 4.18 -17.74 3.90
N LYS A 133 4.80 -17.42 5.04
CA LYS A 133 5.11 -18.42 6.07
C LYS A 133 3.82 -18.88 6.73
N LEU A 134 3.64 -20.19 6.90
CA LEU A 134 2.41 -20.78 7.48
C LEU A 134 2.02 -20.16 8.83
N LEU A 135 3.00 -19.82 9.67
CA LEU A 135 2.80 -19.16 10.97
C LEU A 135 2.19 -17.75 10.88
N HIS A 136 2.26 -17.08 9.73
CA HIS A 136 1.67 -15.76 9.53
C HIS A 136 0.17 -15.82 9.23
N ILE A 137 -0.35 -16.97 8.80
CA ILE A 137 -1.78 -17.12 8.45
C ILE A 137 -2.68 -16.92 9.68
N PRO A 138 -2.46 -17.59 10.83
CA PRO A 138 -3.28 -17.34 12.03
C PRO A 138 -3.14 -15.89 12.53
N GLY A 139 -1.91 -15.34 12.51
CA GLY A 139 -1.66 -13.96 12.90
C GLY A 139 -2.45 -12.96 12.06
N ASN A 140 -2.43 -13.11 10.72
CA ASN A 140 -3.20 -12.27 9.82
C ASN A 140 -4.70 -12.37 10.08
N LYS A 141 -5.24 -13.58 10.32
CA LYS A 141 -6.66 -13.76 10.66
C LYS A 141 -7.04 -13.07 11.98
N ILE A 142 -6.20 -13.16 13.01
CA ILE A 142 -6.42 -12.47 14.29
C ILE A 142 -6.41 -10.95 14.08
N PHE A 143 -5.42 -10.43 13.35
CA PHE A 143 -5.36 -9.00 13.05
C PHE A 143 -6.51 -8.54 12.16
N ALA A 144 -6.96 -9.36 11.21
CA ALA A 144 -8.14 -9.06 10.39
C ALA A 144 -9.39 -8.96 11.26
N LEU A 145 -9.60 -9.87 12.22
CA LEU A 145 -10.71 -9.82 13.16
C LEU A 145 -10.66 -8.55 14.02
N LEU A 146 -9.52 -8.25 14.64
CA LEU A 146 -9.37 -7.07 15.50
C LEU A 146 -9.61 -5.77 14.74
N VAL A 147 -9.03 -5.64 13.54
CA VAL A 147 -9.24 -4.46 12.69
C VAL A 147 -10.68 -4.40 12.19
N SER A 148 -11.32 -5.54 11.90
CA SER A 148 -12.73 -5.58 11.49
C SER A 148 -13.65 -4.97 12.53
N MET A 149 -13.40 -5.27 13.82
CA MET A 149 -14.16 -4.69 14.93
C MET A 149 -14.01 -3.17 15.00
N ILE A 150 -12.80 -2.65 14.78
CA ILE A 150 -12.53 -1.20 14.82
C ILE A 150 -13.07 -0.50 13.57
N ALA A 151 -12.89 -1.10 12.40
CA ALA A 151 -13.35 -0.57 11.11
C ALA A 151 -14.87 -0.69 10.95
N GLY A 152 -15.54 -1.52 11.74
CA GLY A 152 -16.98 -1.80 11.61
C GLY A 152 -17.33 -2.42 10.25
N LYS A 153 -16.40 -3.19 9.67
CA LYS A 153 -16.52 -3.90 8.39
C LYS A 153 -15.80 -5.24 8.55
N LYS A 154 -16.41 -6.33 8.10
CA LYS A 154 -15.76 -7.64 8.08
C LYS A 154 -14.67 -7.65 7.01
N LEU A 155 -13.42 -7.69 7.44
CA LEU A 155 -12.23 -7.79 6.60
C LEU A 155 -11.64 -9.19 6.72
N THR A 156 -11.17 -9.73 5.60
CA THR A 156 -10.46 -11.01 5.56
C THR A 156 -8.95 -10.84 5.70
N ASP A 157 -8.39 -9.69 5.32
CA ASP A 157 -6.95 -9.40 5.45
C ASP A 157 -6.68 -7.91 5.72
N SER A 158 -6.30 -7.54 6.94
CA SER A 158 -5.99 -6.14 7.28
C SER A 158 -4.56 -5.71 6.91
N LEU A 159 -3.67 -6.66 6.62
CA LEU A 159 -2.23 -6.45 6.48
C LEU A 159 -1.71 -6.44 5.04
N CYS A 160 -2.62 -6.50 4.08
CA CYS A 160 -2.24 -6.34 2.70
C CYS A 160 -1.74 -4.91 2.45
N GLY A 161 -0.52 -4.76 1.94
CA GLY A 161 0.05 -3.47 1.55
C GLY A 161 -0.59 -2.84 0.31
N PHE A 162 -1.37 -3.61 -0.44
CA PHE A 162 -2.02 -3.20 -1.68
C PHE A 162 -3.38 -2.58 -1.39
N LYS A 163 -3.39 -1.25 -1.23
CA LYS A 163 -4.58 -0.49 -0.85
C LYS A 163 -4.74 0.72 -1.75
N ALA A 164 -5.97 0.95 -2.22
CA ALA A 164 -6.33 2.15 -2.98
C ALA A 164 -7.24 3.06 -2.14
N PHE A 165 -7.08 4.37 -2.24
CA PHE A 165 -7.85 5.31 -1.45
C PHE A 165 -7.85 6.73 -2.01
N LYS A 166 -8.91 7.48 -1.74
CA LYS A 166 -8.93 8.94 -1.98
C LYS A 166 -7.87 9.61 -1.09
N ILE A 167 -7.00 10.43 -1.68
CA ILE A 167 -5.84 11.00 -0.96
C ILE A 167 -6.26 12.09 0.03
N LYS A 168 -7.16 12.98 -0.37
CA LYS A 168 -7.51 14.21 0.36
C LYS A 168 -7.82 14.00 1.86
N PRO A 169 -8.60 13.00 2.29
CA PRO A 169 -8.87 12.76 3.72
C PRO A 169 -7.62 12.45 4.57
N PHE A 170 -6.57 11.88 3.97
CA PHE A 170 -5.38 11.41 4.70
C PHE A 170 -4.25 12.44 4.79
N LEU A 171 -4.23 13.47 3.94
CA LEU A 171 -3.15 14.46 3.88
C LEU A 171 -2.95 15.14 5.24
N GLY A 172 -1.72 15.03 5.78
CA GLY A 172 -1.34 15.59 7.07
C GLY A 172 -1.98 14.90 8.29
N LYS A 173 -2.67 13.76 8.12
CA LYS A 173 -3.38 13.06 9.21
C LYS A 173 -2.76 11.72 9.61
N LEU A 174 -1.86 11.16 8.81
CA LEU A 174 -1.12 9.93 9.11
C LEU A 174 0.13 10.20 9.96
N LYS A 175 0.41 9.33 10.92
CA LYS A 175 1.48 9.46 11.92
C LYS A 175 2.38 8.23 12.03
N GLU A 176 1.93 7.05 11.61
CA GLU A 176 2.73 5.84 11.69
C GLU A 176 3.76 5.77 10.56
N ASP A 177 5.03 5.62 10.94
CA ASP A 177 6.14 5.57 9.99
C ASP A 177 6.46 4.16 9.51
N SER A 178 6.20 3.12 10.30
CA SER A 178 6.62 1.76 9.95
C SER A 178 5.52 0.94 9.25
N TRP A 179 4.33 0.83 9.84
CA TRP A 179 3.27 -0.10 9.43
C TRP A 179 1.95 0.62 9.16
N PRO A 180 1.84 1.36 8.05
CA PRO A 180 0.71 2.27 7.82
C PRO A 180 -0.63 1.56 7.59
N ASP A 181 -0.63 0.25 7.30
CA ASP A 181 -1.81 -0.51 6.87
C ASP A 181 -2.99 -0.41 7.85
N PHE A 182 -2.70 -0.50 9.14
CA PHE A 182 -3.71 -0.37 10.19
C PHE A 182 -4.18 1.07 10.37
N GLU A 183 -3.25 2.02 10.37
CA GLU A 183 -3.60 3.43 10.53
C GLU A 183 -4.50 3.90 9.38
N LEU A 184 -4.20 3.49 8.15
CA LEU A 184 -5.02 3.76 6.97
C LEU A 184 -6.45 3.23 7.13
N LEU A 185 -6.63 1.96 7.51
CA LEU A 185 -7.95 1.36 7.69
C LEU A 185 -8.75 2.01 8.84
N ILE A 186 -8.08 2.25 9.98
CA ILE A 186 -8.73 2.86 11.15
C ILE A 186 -9.15 4.30 10.84
N LYS A 187 -8.29 5.09 10.20
CA LYS A 187 -8.62 6.46 9.81
C LYS A 187 -9.64 6.52 8.69
N ALA A 188 -9.62 5.60 7.72
CA ALA A 188 -10.67 5.50 6.71
C ALA A 188 -12.06 5.41 7.37
N LYS A 189 -12.20 4.52 8.36
CA LYS A 189 -13.44 4.39 9.14
C LYS A 189 -13.79 5.70 9.87
N ARG A 190 -12.82 6.32 10.54
CA ARG A 190 -13.05 7.59 11.28
C ARG A 190 -13.44 8.75 10.38
N PHE A 191 -12.96 8.77 9.14
CA PHE A 191 -13.32 9.76 8.14
C PHE A 191 -14.64 9.44 7.42
N GLY A 192 -15.36 8.40 7.84
CA GLY A 192 -16.64 8.00 7.26
C GLY A 192 -16.51 7.46 5.83
N MET A 193 -15.33 6.97 5.45
CA MET A 193 -15.08 6.45 4.10
C MET A 193 -15.79 5.12 3.89
N LYS A 194 -16.33 4.91 2.68
CA LYS A 194 -16.83 3.60 2.25
C LYS A 194 -15.65 2.66 1.99
N ILE A 195 -15.50 1.64 2.84
CA ILE A 195 -14.42 0.64 2.78
C ILE A 195 -14.94 -0.61 2.10
N GLU A 196 -14.28 -1.01 1.02
CA GLU A 196 -14.47 -2.30 0.36
C GLU A 196 -13.20 -3.16 0.40
N GLU A 197 -13.39 -4.46 0.26
CA GLU A 197 -12.31 -5.44 0.19
C GLU A 197 -12.39 -6.21 -1.13
N ILE A 198 -11.26 -6.32 -1.82
CA ILE A 198 -11.18 -6.96 -3.14
C ILE A 198 -10.14 -8.10 -3.06
N PRO A 199 -10.54 -9.34 -3.42
CA PRO A 199 -9.59 -10.45 -3.54
C PRO A 199 -8.50 -10.13 -4.56
N ILE A 200 -7.25 -10.45 -4.22
CA ILE A 200 -6.09 -10.26 -5.09
C ILE A 200 -5.17 -11.49 -5.05
N HIS A 201 -4.40 -11.70 -6.10
CA HIS A 201 -3.40 -12.78 -6.12
C HIS A 201 -2.16 -12.38 -5.33
N TYR A 202 -1.71 -13.29 -4.48
CA TYR A 202 -0.51 -13.10 -3.68
C TYR A 202 0.56 -14.12 -4.06
N LYS A 203 1.64 -13.63 -4.66
CA LYS A 203 2.74 -14.43 -5.18
C LYS A 203 3.97 -14.33 -4.29
N PRO A 204 4.90 -15.30 -4.35
CA PRO A 204 6.23 -15.14 -3.78
C PRO A 204 6.91 -13.88 -4.34
N ARG A 205 7.72 -13.21 -3.50
CA ARG A 205 8.61 -12.13 -3.96
C ARG A 205 9.53 -12.68 -5.05
N ILE A 206 9.80 -11.87 -6.08
CA ILE A 206 10.72 -12.27 -7.16
C ILE A 206 12.16 -12.34 -6.63
N ALA A 207 12.60 -11.31 -5.91
CA ALA A 207 13.93 -11.26 -5.30
C ALA A 207 13.93 -10.62 -3.90
N GLY A 208 15.05 -10.82 -3.19
CA GLY A 208 15.30 -10.24 -1.87
C GLY A 208 14.66 -10.99 -0.70
N VAL A 209 14.99 -10.55 0.53
CA VAL A 209 14.50 -11.15 1.77
C VAL A 209 13.47 -10.26 2.47
N SER A 210 12.42 -10.89 3.02
CA SER A 210 11.43 -10.17 3.83
C SER A 210 12.11 -9.47 5.02
N LYS A 211 11.85 -8.17 5.17
CA LYS A 211 12.32 -7.37 6.32
C LYS A 211 11.44 -7.57 7.57
N MET A 212 10.42 -8.43 7.51
CA MET A 212 9.47 -8.65 8.59
C MET A 212 10.02 -9.57 9.70
N LYS A 213 10.10 -9.05 10.92
CA LYS A 213 10.44 -9.81 12.14
C LYS A 213 9.17 -10.14 12.93
N THR A 214 8.63 -11.34 12.72
CA THR A 214 7.28 -11.79 13.14
C THR A 214 6.85 -11.32 14.54
N PHE A 215 7.57 -11.70 15.59
CA PHE A 215 7.14 -11.41 16.98
C PHE A 215 7.33 -9.93 17.37
N ARG A 216 8.49 -9.34 17.04
CA ARG A 216 8.79 -7.94 17.35
C ARG A 216 7.82 -7.00 16.66
N HIS A 217 7.47 -7.29 15.41
CA HIS A 217 6.53 -6.47 14.64
C HIS A 217 5.09 -6.74 15.09
N GLY A 218 4.69 -7.99 15.32
CA GLY A 218 3.37 -8.33 15.85
C GLY A 218 3.04 -7.59 17.16
N TYR A 219 3.99 -7.47 18.09
CA TYR A 219 3.79 -6.70 19.32
C TYR A 219 3.62 -5.18 19.08
N LYS A 220 4.42 -4.60 18.16
CA LYS A 220 4.25 -3.19 17.77
C LYS A 220 2.87 -2.95 17.15
N MET A 221 2.44 -3.86 16.28
CA MET A 221 1.16 -3.83 15.59
C MET A 221 -0.01 -3.94 16.58
N LEU A 222 0.08 -4.79 17.59
CA LEU A 222 -0.92 -4.86 18.67
C LEU A 222 -0.98 -3.54 19.46
N LYS A 223 0.15 -2.93 19.80
CA LYS A 223 0.18 -1.60 20.45
C LYS A 223 -0.47 -0.53 19.59
N MET A 224 -0.30 -0.57 18.26
CA MET A 224 -0.97 0.36 17.36
C MET A 224 -2.49 0.18 17.39
N LEU A 225 -2.99 -1.06 17.39
CA LEU A 225 -4.44 -1.30 17.51
C LEU A 225 -5.01 -0.75 18.81
N ILE A 226 -4.31 -0.95 19.93
CA ILE A 226 -4.72 -0.40 21.23
C ILE A 226 -4.76 1.13 21.19
N ARG A 227 -3.80 1.78 20.51
CA ARG A 227 -3.83 3.25 20.30
C ARG A 227 -4.99 3.64 19.39
N GLY A 228 -5.27 2.87 18.35
CA GLY A 228 -6.38 3.05 17.43
C GLY A 228 -7.78 2.95 18.05
N LEU A 229 -7.90 2.39 19.25
CA LEU A 229 -9.13 2.43 20.04
C LEU A 229 -9.33 3.79 20.76
N LYS A 230 -8.27 4.59 20.94
CA LYS A 230 -8.37 5.89 21.62
C LYS A 230 -8.97 6.95 20.69
N LYS A 231 -9.90 7.77 21.19
CA LYS A 231 -10.58 8.85 20.43
C LYS A 231 -9.63 9.79 19.67
N ASN A 232 -8.40 10.00 20.16
CA ASN A 232 -7.47 10.99 19.62
C ASN A 232 -6.42 10.46 18.60
N TYR A 233 -6.53 9.20 18.15
CA TYR A 233 -5.58 8.55 17.22
C TYR A 233 -5.71 9.01 15.74
#